data_AF-A0A2I1DRK2-F1
#
_entry.id   AF-A0A2I1DRK2-F1
#
_cell.length_a   1.000
_cell.length_b   1.000
_cell.length_c   1.000
_cell.angle_alpha   90.00
_cell.angle_beta   90.00
_cell.angle_gamma   90.00
#
_symmetry.space_group_name_H-M   'P 1'
#
loop_
_entity.id
_entity.type
_entity.pdbx_description
1 polymer ?
#
loop_
_entity_poly.entity_id
_entity_poly.type
_entity_poly.pdbx_seq_one_letter_code
_entity_poly.pdbx_strand_id
1 'polypeptide(L)'
;MTLEVENLEDGRWLTQEDYVHYVGANSTNINCQPRNLTDNENETISSVTSHFLGGVKGFASFLIHDDMTSKLNISWEVPTIGTPQYEFNFLGELSYQHYVVNKNKTFDDTVYQIIINKIKINENKTMSPPISFIIAIGLPVIVVIIIGILVIALWFNTPTRIQPRPAPAGFHTRGQRIRPGPPAEH
;
A
#
# COMPACT_ATOMS: atom_id res chain seq x y z
N MET A 1 19.22 -6.03 16.04
CA MET A 1 18.81 -4.76 16.69
C MET A 1 19.87 -4.31 17.67
N THR A 2 20.10 -3.01 17.78
CA THR A 2 21.08 -2.42 18.71
C THR A 2 20.36 -1.57 19.74
N LEU A 3 20.69 -1.75 21.01
CA LEU A 3 20.23 -0.89 22.10
C LEU A 3 20.81 0.51 21.92
N GLU A 4 19.96 1.53 21.87
CA GLU A 4 20.38 2.94 21.84
C GLU A 4 20.35 3.56 23.23
N VAL A 5 19.22 3.40 23.93
CA VAL A 5 18.96 4.06 25.21
C VAL A 5 18.23 3.09 26.11
N GLU A 6 18.61 3.08 27.37
CA GLU A 6 17.86 2.42 28.44
C GLU A 6 17.79 3.34 29.66
N ASN A 7 16.71 3.20 30.43
CA ASN A 7 16.56 3.84 31.72
C ASN A 7 15.69 2.97 32.63
N LEU A 8 16.00 2.99 33.92
CA LEU A 8 15.22 2.32 34.95
C LEU A 8 15.18 3.23 36.18
N GLU A 9 13.98 3.69 36.50
CA GLU A 9 13.68 4.51 37.67
C GLU A 9 13.08 3.63 38.76
N ASP A 10 13.51 3.89 39.99
CA ASP A 10 12.95 3.30 41.21
C ASP A 10 13.11 1.77 41.35
N GLY A 11 13.79 1.14 40.39
CA GLY A 11 14.06 -0.28 40.35
C GLY A 11 15.52 -0.61 40.07
N ARG A 12 15.78 -1.90 39.95
CA ARG A 12 17.03 -2.45 39.43
C ARG A 12 16.74 -3.62 38.51
N TRP A 13 17.68 -3.91 37.62
CA TRP A 13 17.62 -5.10 36.78
C TRP A 13 17.71 -6.36 37.64
N LEU A 14 16.97 -7.39 37.27
CA LEU A 14 17.03 -8.68 37.94
C LEU A 14 18.39 -9.33 37.65
N THR A 15 19.09 -9.72 38.71
CA THR A 15 20.40 -10.37 38.62
C THR A 15 20.33 -11.81 39.12
N GLN A 16 21.42 -12.55 38.92
CA GLN A 16 21.57 -13.90 39.44
C GLN A 16 21.31 -14.00 40.96
N GLU A 17 21.72 -12.99 41.73
CA GLU A 17 21.54 -12.97 43.19
C GLU A 17 20.06 -13.03 43.58
N ASP A 18 19.20 -12.34 42.83
CA ASP A 18 17.76 -12.37 43.02
C ASP A 18 17.21 -13.77 42.76
N TYR A 19 17.67 -14.40 41.69
CA TYR A 19 17.20 -15.73 41.31
C TYR A 19 17.59 -16.79 42.36
N VAL A 20 18.81 -16.72 42.87
CA VAL A 20 19.27 -17.59 43.97
C VAL A 20 18.44 -17.35 45.22
N HIS A 21 18.20 -16.08 45.58
CA HIS A 21 17.48 -15.71 46.79
C HIS A 21 16.00 -16.11 46.76
N TYR A 22 15.31 -15.92 45.63
CA TYR A 22 13.86 -16.14 45.52
C TYR A 22 13.46 -17.52 44.98
N VAL A 23 14.27 -18.13 44.11
CA VAL A 23 13.94 -19.39 43.42
C VAL A 23 14.79 -20.56 43.94
N GLY A 24 15.89 -20.30 44.65
CA GLY A 24 16.74 -21.33 45.24
C GLY A 24 17.52 -22.16 44.22
N ALA A 25 17.67 -21.66 42.99
CA ALA A 25 18.32 -22.35 41.89
C ALA A 25 19.67 -21.68 41.55
N ASN A 26 20.72 -22.49 41.42
CA ASN A 26 22.02 -22.05 40.89
C ASN A 26 21.90 -21.88 39.37
N SER A 27 21.47 -20.69 38.94
CA SER A 27 21.49 -20.29 37.55
C SER A 27 22.85 -19.69 37.19
N THR A 28 23.27 -19.86 35.93
CA THR A 28 24.48 -19.23 35.40
C THR A 28 24.19 -17.80 34.99
N ASN A 29 24.86 -16.83 35.61
CA ASN A 29 25.01 -15.42 35.20
C ASN A 29 23.77 -14.79 34.54
N ILE A 30 22.69 -14.66 35.32
CA ILE A 30 21.48 -13.95 34.91
C ILE A 30 21.73 -12.44 35.04
N ASN A 31 21.60 -11.73 33.92
CA ASN A 31 21.41 -10.28 33.89
C ASN A 31 20.26 -10.00 32.91
N CYS A 32 19.17 -9.45 33.43
CA CYS A 32 17.97 -9.14 32.64
C CYS A 32 17.88 -7.66 32.23
N GLN A 33 19.02 -6.98 32.20
CA GLN A 33 19.17 -5.66 31.57
C GLN A 33 19.04 -5.77 30.05
N PRO A 34 18.41 -4.77 29.39
CA PRO A 34 18.36 -4.67 27.93
C PRO A 34 19.75 -4.83 27.28
N ARG A 35 19.82 -5.55 26.16
CA ARG A 35 21.06 -5.76 25.39
C ARG A 35 20.81 -5.76 23.88
N ASN A 36 21.89 -5.79 23.12
CA ASN A 36 21.77 -5.96 21.68
C ASN A 36 21.20 -7.35 21.34
N LEU A 37 20.24 -7.41 20.41
CA LEU A 37 19.72 -8.65 19.87
C LEU A 37 20.24 -8.87 18.45
N THR A 38 20.67 -10.08 18.14
CA THR A 38 20.88 -10.49 16.74
C THR A 38 19.58 -11.02 16.12
N ASP A 39 19.60 -11.32 14.83
CA ASP A 39 18.41 -11.77 14.13
C ASP A 39 17.94 -13.13 14.65
N ASN A 40 16.63 -13.27 14.83
CA ASN A 40 15.95 -14.44 15.41
C ASN A 40 16.28 -14.75 16.88
N GLU A 41 16.97 -13.85 17.59
CA GLU A 41 17.12 -13.96 19.04
C GLU A 41 15.89 -13.42 19.77
N ASN A 42 15.65 -13.98 20.94
CA ASN A 42 14.71 -13.45 21.91
C ASN A 42 15.47 -12.83 23.08
N GLU A 43 14.82 -11.87 23.73
CA GLU A 43 15.33 -11.26 24.93
C GLU A 43 14.23 -11.13 25.96
N THR A 44 14.61 -11.37 27.21
CA THR A 44 13.76 -11.17 28.36
C THR A 44 14.37 -10.06 29.21
N ILE A 45 13.67 -8.94 29.27
CA ILE A 45 14.00 -7.81 30.13
C ILE A 45 13.21 -8.00 31.43
N SER A 46 13.86 -7.86 32.58
CA SER A 46 13.21 -8.03 33.89
C SER A 46 13.79 -7.07 34.91
N SER A 47 12.90 -6.42 35.65
CA SER A 47 13.25 -5.44 36.66
C SER A 47 12.44 -5.70 37.92
N VAL A 48 12.99 -5.30 39.05
CA VAL A 48 12.38 -5.41 40.38
C VAL A 48 12.45 -4.06 41.09
N THR A 49 11.48 -3.81 41.97
CA THR A 49 11.53 -2.61 42.81
C THR A 49 12.70 -2.69 43.79
N SER A 50 13.29 -1.53 44.06
CA SER A 50 14.48 -1.41 44.93
C SER A 50 14.13 -1.26 46.42
N HIS A 51 12.86 -1.00 46.77
CA HIS A 51 12.45 -0.72 48.14
C HIS A 51 10.97 -1.02 48.41
N PHE A 52 10.61 -1.11 49.70
CA PHE A 52 9.27 -1.41 50.15
C PHE A 52 8.32 -0.23 49.84
N LEU A 53 7.17 -0.54 49.23
CA LEU A 53 6.21 0.43 48.69
C LEU A 53 6.72 1.28 47.50
N GLY A 54 7.77 0.82 46.82
CA GLY A 54 8.26 1.44 45.59
C GLY A 54 7.52 0.96 44.33
N GLY A 55 7.61 1.75 43.27
CA GLY A 55 7.20 1.34 41.92
C GLY A 55 8.41 0.92 41.09
N VAL A 56 8.19 0.65 39.81
CA VAL A 56 9.26 0.55 38.82
C VAL A 56 8.80 1.24 37.55
N LYS A 57 9.63 2.12 36.99
CA LYS A 57 9.40 2.69 35.67
C LYS A 57 10.62 2.47 34.81
N GLY A 58 10.44 1.85 33.66
CA GLY A 58 11.55 1.54 32.75
C GLY A 58 11.25 1.90 31.31
N PHE A 59 12.33 2.07 30.57
CA PHE A 59 12.33 2.43 29.17
C PHE A 59 13.52 1.78 28.47
N ALA A 60 13.30 1.25 27.27
CA ALA A 60 14.35 0.79 26.38
C ALA A 60 14.03 1.18 24.94
N SER A 61 15.04 1.66 24.21
CA SER A 61 14.95 2.01 22.81
C SER A 61 15.98 1.22 22.00
N PHE A 62 15.53 0.65 20.89
CA PHE A 62 16.33 -0.18 20.01
C PHE A 62 16.29 0.37 18.59
N LEU A 63 17.46 0.40 17.96
CA LEU A 63 17.61 0.60 16.53
C LEU A 63 17.52 -0.74 15.81
N ILE A 64 16.66 -0.81 14.80
CA ILE A 64 16.55 -1.94 13.90
C ILE A 64 17.42 -1.65 12.68
N HIS A 65 18.33 -2.57 12.37
CA HIS A 65 19.19 -2.49 11.18
C HIS A 65 18.43 -2.92 9.94
N ASP A 66 17.43 -2.11 9.56
CA ASP A 66 16.71 -2.21 8.30
C ASP A 66 17.07 -1.04 7.37
N ASP A 67 16.55 -1.05 6.14
CA ASP A 67 16.84 -0.02 5.13
C ASP A 67 16.32 1.38 5.53
N MET A 68 15.49 1.46 6.57
CA MET A 68 14.85 2.70 7.04
C MET A 68 15.38 3.16 8.40
N THR A 69 16.33 2.43 9.01
CA THR A 69 16.82 2.67 10.37
C THR A 69 15.71 2.81 11.41
N SER A 70 14.72 1.91 11.35
CA SER A 70 13.54 1.96 12.23
C SER A 70 13.92 1.92 13.70
N LYS A 71 13.28 2.76 14.52
CA LYS A 71 13.47 2.78 15.97
C LYS A 71 12.27 2.20 16.70
N LEU A 72 12.55 1.45 17.75
CA LEU A 72 11.57 0.74 18.55
C LEU A 72 11.70 1.17 20.00
N ASN A 73 10.58 1.50 20.62
CA ASN A 73 10.54 1.92 22.02
C ASN A 73 9.61 1.00 22.81
N ILE A 74 10.09 0.57 23.97
CA ILE A 74 9.33 -0.16 24.98
C ILE A 74 9.42 0.65 26.27
N SER A 75 8.28 0.88 26.92
CA SER A 75 8.24 1.42 28.28
C SER A 75 7.30 0.60 29.15
N TRP A 76 7.58 0.60 30.44
CA TRP A 76 6.74 -0.06 31.43
C TRP A 76 6.69 0.77 32.71
N GLU A 77 5.54 0.76 33.37
CA GLU A 77 5.32 1.38 34.66
C GLU A 77 4.53 0.39 35.54
N VAL A 78 5.18 -0.10 36.58
CA VAL A 78 4.61 -1.03 37.55
C VAL A 78 4.44 -0.27 38.87
N PRO A 79 3.23 0.21 39.18
CA PRO A 79 2.99 0.93 40.42
C PRO A 79 2.94 -0.03 41.61
N THR A 80 3.16 0.50 42.82
CA THR A 80 2.99 -0.25 44.06
C THR A 80 1.55 -0.72 44.28
N ILE A 81 0.58 0.10 43.87
CA ILE A 81 -0.85 -0.17 43.95
C ILE A 81 -1.46 0.17 42.60
N GLY A 82 -2.12 -0.82 41.98
CA GLY A 82 -2.76 -0.67 40.69
C GLY A 82 -2.28 -1.71 39.68
N THR A 83 -2.61 -1.48 38.42
CA THR A 83 -2.27 -2.39 37.32
C THR A 83 -1.01 -1.93 36.59
N PRO A 84 -0.09 -2.83 36.24
CA PRO A 84 1.04 -2.53 35.36
C PRO A 84 0.60 -1.93 34.03
N GLN A 85 1.34 -0.92 33.57
CA GLN A 85 1.17 -0.28 32.28
C GLN A 85 2.37 -0.57 31.39
N TYR A 86 2.12 -0.85 30.12
CA TYR A 86 3.16 -1.12 29.12
C TYR A 86 2.83 -0.38 27.84
N GLU A 87 3.85 0.19 27.23
CA GLU A 87 3.75 0.84 25.94
C GLU A 87 4.80 0.28 24.99
N PHE A 88 4.40 0.15 23.72
CA PHE A 88 5.29 -0.23 22.64
C PHE A 88 4.93 0.57 21.41
N ASN A 89 5.92 1.25 20.84
CA ASN A 89 5.78 2.04 19.63
C ASN A 89 6.99 1.89 18.72
N PHE A 90 6.76 1.94 17.41
CA PHE A 90 7.80 2.29 16.44
C PHE A 90 7.87 3.81 16.28
N LEU A 91 9.08 4.35 16.30
CA LEU A 91 9.38 5.71 15.88
C LEU A 91 9.70 5.68 14.38
N GLY A 92 8.70 6.07 13.58
CA GLY A 92 8.74 6.10 12.12
C GLY A 92 7.40 5.67 11.53
N GLU A 93 6.69 6.58 10.85
CA GLU A 93 5.33 6.31 10.31
C GLU A 93 5.31 5.12 9.34
N LEU A 94 6.42 4.88 8.64
CA LEU A 94 6.54 3.81 7.66
C LEU A 94 6.93 2.45 8.27
N SER A 95 7.55 2.42 9.45
CA SER A 95 8.03 1.18 10.07
C SER A 95 6.90 0.17 10.31
N TYR A 96 5.70 0.64 10.70
CA TYR A 96 4.52 -0.22 10.88
C TYR A 96 4.08 -0.96 9.60
N GLN A 97 4.46 -0.50 8.42
CA GLN A 97 4.10 -1.15 7.16
C GLN A 97 4.99 -2.36 6.82
N HIS A 98 6.14 -2.48 7.50
CA HIS A 98 7.13 -3.54 7.24
C HIS A 98 7.18 -4.61 8.32
N TYR A 99 6.47 -4.42 9.43
CA TYR A 99 6.48 -5.33 10.57
C TYR A 99 5.07 -5.69 11.03
N VAL A 100 4.84 -6.97 11.34
CA VAL A 100 3.69 -7.42 12.11
C VAL A 100 4.11 -7.50 13.57
N VAL A 101 3.41 -6.76 14.42
CA VAL A 101 3.65 -6.76 15.87
C VAL A 101 2.49 -7.40 16.60
N ASN A 102 2.78 -8.48 17.31
CA ASN A 102 1.83 -9.12 18.20
C ASN A 102 2.23 -8.82 19.64
N LYS A 103 1.27 -8.34 20.43
CA LYS A 103 1.43 -7.96 21.83
C LYS A 103 0.56 -8.89 22.67
N ASN A 104 1.10 -9.44 23.73
CA ASN A 104 0.35 -10.28 24.66
C ASN A 104 0.72 -9.94 26.11
N LYS A 105 -0.22 -10.14 27.03
CA LYS A 105 0.00 -10.02 28.47
C LYS A 105 -0.30 -11.35 29.14
N THR A 106 0.57 -11.77 30.05
CA THR A 106 0.42 -13.01 30.81
C THR A 106 0.80 -12.80 32.28
N PHE A 107 0.46 -13.78 33.13
CA PHE A 107 0.75 -13.77 34.57
C PHE A 107 0.23 -12.50 35.28
N ASP A 108 -1.09 -12.29 35.26
CA ASP A 108 -1.74 -11.13 35.89
C ASP A 108 -1.13 -9.79 35.44
N ASP A 109 -0.92 -9.67 34.12
CA ASP A 109 -0.30 -8.52 33.46
C ASP A 109 1.14 -8.20 33.88
N THR A 110 1.83 -9.06 34.64
CA THR A 110 3.23 -8.81 35.03
C THR A 110 4.23 -9.07 33.91
N VAL A 111 3.85 -9.89 32.91
CA VAL A 111 4.69 -10.21 31.75
C VAL A 111 4.05 -9.62 30.49
N TYR A 112 4.81 -8.75 29.82
CA TYR A 112 4.43 -8.18 28.54
C TYR A 112 5.31 -8.75 27.42
N GLN A 113 4.70 -9.54 26.54
CA GLN A 113 5.39 -10.19 25.42
C GLN A 113 5.12 -9.43 24.13
N ILE A 114 6.19 -9.14 23.39
CA ILE A 114 6.16 -8.45 22.11
C ILE A 114 6.87 -9.33 21.09
N ILE A 115 6.17 -9.71 20.04
CA ILE A 115 6.70 -10.50 18.92
C ILE A 115 6.66 -9.64 17.68
N ILE A 116 7.82 -9.43 17.06
CA ILE A 116 8.00 -8.57 15.90
C ILE A 116 8.45 -9.42 14.74
N ASN A 117 7.63 -9.50 13.70
CA ASN A 117 7.92 -10.27 12.49
C ASN A 117 8.06 -9.33 11.31
N LYS A 118 9.18 -9.41 10.58
CA LYS A 118 9.34 -8.68 9.32
C LYS A 118 8.37 -9.24 8.27
N ILE A 119 7.61 -8.37 7.64
CA ILE A 119 6.76 -8.73 6.51
C ILE A 119 7.68 -9.01 5.33
N LYS A 120 7.69 -10.27 4.87
CA LYS A 120 8.29 -10.61 3.58
C LYS A 120 7.36 -10.12 2.48
N ILE A 121 7.58 -8.90 2.01
CA ILE A 121 6.98 -8.46 0.75
C ILE A 121 7.69 -9.27 -0.32
N ASN A 122 7.02 -10.29 -0.87
CA ASN A 122 7.49 -10.90 -2.11
C ASN A 122 7.49 -9.78 -3.16
N GLU A 123 8.67 -9.33 -3.59
CA GLU A 123 8.85 -8.28 -4.61
C GLU A 123 8.35 -8.69 -6.02
N ASN A 124 7.48 -9.69 -6.10
CA ASN A 124 6.91 -10.21 -7.34
C ASN A 124 5.49 -9.70 -7.60
N LYS A 125 5.03 -8.65 -6.90
CA LYS A 125 3.87 -7.92 -7.38
C LYS A 125 4.32 -7.04 -8.54
N THR A 126 4.19 -7.60 -9.75
CA THR A 126 4.03 -6.87 -11.00
C THR A 126 3.27 -5.60 -10.70
N MET A 127 3.99 -4.49 -10.72
CA MET A 127 3.47 -3.15 -10.50
C MET A 127 2.44 -2.92 -11.61
N SER A 128 1.18 -3.23 -11.33
CA SER A 128 0.08 -2.91 -12.22
C SER A 128 0.14 -1.40 -12.43
N PRO A 129 0.28 -0.92 -13.68
CA PRO A 129 0.43 0.50 -13.93
C PRO A 129 -0.75 1.24 -13.27
N PRO A 130 -0.49 2.41 -12.65
CA PRO A 130 -1.54 3.15 -11.98
C PRO A 130 -2.68 3.41 -12.97
N ILE A 131 -3.91 3.39 -12.48
CA ILE A 131 -5.13 3.49 -13.30
C ILE A 131 -5.08 4.71 -14.25
N SER A 132 -4.35 5.77 -13.90
CA SER A 132 -4.12 6.93 -14.78
C SER A 132 -3.37 6.59 -16.08
N PHE A 133 -2.43 5.65 -16.07
CA PHE A 133 -1.72 5.19 -17.27
C PHE A 133 -2.63 4.38 -18.20
N ILE A 134 -3.53 3.56 -17.64
CA ILE A 134 -4.53 2.81 -18.42
C ILE A 134 -5.50 3.78 -19.10
N ILE A 135 -5.94 4.82 -18.39
CA ILE A 135 -6.83 5.85 -18.94
C ILE A 135 -6.11 6.71 -19.99
N ALA A 136 -4.86 7.11 -19.72
CA ALA A 136 -4.06 7.94 -20.61
C ALA A 136 -3.75 7.28 -21.96
N ILE A 137 -3.59 5.94 -22.00
CA ILE A 137 -3.33 5.20 -23.24
C ILE A 137 -4.65 4.71 -23.87
N GLY A 138 -5.64 4.29 -23.08
CA GLY A 138 -6.90 3.74 -23.59
C GLY A 138 -7.76 4.77 -24.32
N LEU A 139 -7.90 5.99 -23.77
CA LEU A 139 -8.73 7.04 -24.37
C LEU A 139 -8.26 7.47 -25.78
N PRO A 140 -6.97 7.77 -26.04
CA PRO A 140 -6.54 8.17 -27.38
C PRO A 140 -6.68 7.04 -28.40
N VAL A 141 -6.48 5.77 -28.02
CA VAL A 141 -6.70 4.63 -28.92
C VAL A 141 -8.16 4.52 -29.34
N ILE A 142 -9.10 4.68 -28.40
CA ILE A 142 -10.53 4.67 -28.71
C ILE A 142 -10.91 5.82 -29.66
N VAL A 143 -10.36 7.02 -29.43
CA VAL A 143 -10.60 8.19 -30.30
C VAL A 143 -10.09 7.94 -31.73
N VAL A 144 -8.90 7.36 -31.89
CA VAL A 144 -8.35 7.03 -33.22
C VAL A 144 -9.23 5.98 -33.94
N ILE A 145 -9.72 4.97 -33.22
CA ILE A 145 -10.62 3.96 -33.80
C ILE A 145 -11.93 4.59 -34.28
N ILE A 146 -12.54 5.47 -33.46
CA ILE A 146 -13.79 6.16 -33.83
C ILE A 146 -13.58 7.05 -35.07
N ILE A 147 -12.48 7.80 -35.12
CA ILE A 147 -12.13 8.62 -36.30
C ILE A 147 -11.95 7.74 -37.53
N GLY A 148 -11.25 6.60 -37.41
CA GLY A 148 -11.06 5.66 -38.50
C GLY A 148 -12.40 5.12 -39.05
N ILE A 149 -13.31 4.71 -38.16
CA ILE A 149 -14.65 4.24 -38.54
C ILE A 149 -15.45 5.35 -39.25
N LEU A 150 -15.39 6.59 -38.76
CA LEU A 150 -16.07 7.73 -39.39
C LEU A 150 -15.53 8.03 -40.79
N VAL A 151 -14.21 8.01 -40.98
CA VAL A 151 -13.58 8.22 -42.30
C VAL A 151 -13.99 7.13 -43.29
N ILE A 152 -14.02 5.88 -42.85
CA ILE A 152 -14.49 4.74 -43.67
C ILE A 152 -15.97 4.94 -44.03
N ALA A 153 -16.83 5.26 -43.07
CA ALA A 153 -18.24 5.50 -43.33
C ALA A 153 -18.49 6.65 -44.30
N LEU A 154 -17.70 7.74 -44.21
CA LEU A 154 -17.76 8.87 -45.14
C LEU A 154 -17.30 8.49 -46.56
N TRP A 155 -16.29 7.62 -46.68
CA TRP A 155 -15.84 7.10 -47.97
C TRP A 155 -16.87 6.20 -48.66
N PHE A 156 -17.63 5.41 -47.89
CA PHE A 156 -18.69 4.57 -48.44
C PHE A 156 -20.03 5.31 -48.66
N ASN A 157 -20.24 6.47 -48.02
CA ASN A 157 -21.45 7.30 -48.17
C ASN A 157 -21.31 8.44 -49.18
N THR A 158 -20.27 8.50 -50.01
CA THR A 158 -20.30 9.42 -51.16
C THR A 158 -21.48 9.05 -52.06
N PRO A 159 -22.50 9.93 -52.23
CA PRO A 159 -23.62 9.62 -53.09
C PRO A 159 -23.11 9.45 -54.51
N THR A 160 -23.37 8.28 -55.07
CA THR A 160 -23.23 7.99 -56.49
C THR A 160 -23.91 9.12 -57.27
N ARG A 161 -23.07 9.87 -57.98
CA ARG A 161 -23.43 10.94 -58.92
C ARG A 161 -24.64 10.48 -59.74
N ILE A 162 -25.73 11.23 -59.64
CA ILE A 162 -26.98 11.04 -60.37
C ILE A 162 -26.66 10.80 -61.86
N GLN A 163 -26.90 9.58 -62.34
CA GLN A 163 -27.00 9.33 -63.77
C GLN A 163 -28.29 9.99 -64.27
N PRO A 164 -28.26 10.86 -65.31
CA PRO A 164 -29.49 11.28 -65.96
C PRO A 164 -30.12 10.07 -66.65
N ARG A 165 -31.31 9.70 -66.18
CA ARG A 165 -32.17 8.66 -66.74
C ARG A 165 -32.55 9.05 -68.19
N PRO A 166 -32.37 8.19 -69.20
CA PRO A 166 -32.92 8.44 -70.52
C PRO A 166 -34.45 8.38 -70.44
N ALA A 167 -35.11 9.41 -71.00
CA ALA A 167 -36.57 9.48 -71.08
C ALA A 167 -37.14 8.32 -71.94
N PRO A 168 -38.35 7.82 -71.66
CA PRO A 168 -38.93 6.73 -72.41
C PRO A 168 -39.46 7.20 -73.77
N ALA A 169 -39.17 6.42 -74.80
CA ALA A 169 -39.73 6.58 -76.13
C ALA A 169 -41.26 6.37 -76.10
N GLY A 170 -42.01 7.33 -76.65
CA GLY A 170 -43.47 7.28 -76.75
C GLY A 170 -44.03 8.25 -77.77
N PHE A 171 -43.99 7.84 -79.04
CA PHE A 171 -44.97 8.01 -80.12
C PHE A 171 -45.70 9.36 -80.37
N HIS A 172 -45.37 9.92 -81.55
CA HIS A 172 -46.18 10.62 -82.55
C HIS A 172 -47.01 11.87 -82.19
N THR A 173 -46.66 13.00 -82.84
CA THR A 173 -47.58 13.63 -83.83
C THR A 173 -46.81 14.44 -84.87
N ARG A 174 -47.14 14.15 -86.11
CA ARG A 174 -46.65 14.73 -87.36
C ARG A 174 -47.27 16.11 -87.54
N GLY A 175 -46.49 17.17 -87.35
CA GLY A 175 -46.87 18.56 -87.67
C GLY A 175 -45.99 19.11 -88.79
N GLN A 176 -46.25 18.72 -90.04
CA GLN A 176 -45.60 19.32 -91.20
C GLN A 176 -46.10 20.77 -91.36
N ARG A 177 -45.24 21.75 -91.08
CA ARG A 177 -45.47 23.13 -91.53
C ARG A 177 -45.26 23.20 -93.03
N ILE A 178 -46.30 23.72 -93.69
CA ILE A 178 -46.40 24.04 -95.11
C ILE A 178 -45.32 25.09 -95.46
N ARG A 179 -44.51 24.83 -96.50
CA ARG A 179 -43.74 25.89 -97.17
C ARG A 179 -44.65 26.60 -98.18
N PRO A 180 -44.64 27.94 -98.27
CA PRO A 180 -45.39 28.66 -99.29
C PRO A 180 -44.78 28.43 -100.67
N GLY A 181 -45.61 28.06 -101.65
CA GLY A 181 -45.28 28.15 -103.08
C GLY A 181 -45.60 29.55 -103.62
N PRO A 182 -44.90 29.99 -104.69
CA PRO A 182 -44.91 31.36 -105.22
C PRO A 182 -46.23 31.77 -105.89
N PRO A 183 -46.45 33.09 -106.09
CA PRO A 183 -47.72 33.65 -106.55
C PRO A 183 -48.04 33.30 -108.01
N ALA A 184 -49.34 33.27 -108.31
CA ALA A 184 -49.86 33.11 -109.66
C ALA A 184 -49.65 34.38 -110.49
N GLU A 185 -49.12 34.23 -111.70
CA GLU A 185 -49.30 35.17 -112.81
C GLU A 185 -49.86 34.38 -114.01
N HIS A 186 -50.98 34.90 -114.52
CA HIS A 186 -51.67 34.76 -115.82
C HIS A 186 -51.47 33.51 -116.71
#